data_AF-A0A258HLR2-F1
#
_entry.id   AF-A0A258HLR2-F1
#
_cell.length_a   1.000
_cell.length_b   1.000
_cell.length_c   1.000
_cell.angle_alpha   90.00
_cell.angle_beta   90.00
_cell.angle_gamma   90.00
#
_symmetry.space_group_name_H-M   'P 1'
#
loop_
_entity.id
_entity.type
_entity.pdbx_description
1 polymer ?
#
loop_
_entity_poly.entity_id
_entity_poly.type
_entity_poly.pdbx_seq_one_letter_code
_entity_poly.pdbx_strand_id
1 'polypeptide(L)' 'MESFWSTMQRELLDRTSWDSRTQLASAMFEWIEGFYNPRRRHSSLGNLSPAECEALHPAAEIAA' A
#
# COMPACT_ATOMS: atom_id res chain seq x y z
N MET A 1 -6.01 -8.88 10.98
CA MET A 1 -6.11 -8.48 9.56
C MET A 1 -5.82 -6.99 9.50
N GLU A 2 -4.72 -6.60 8.84
CA GLU A 2 -4.39 -5.19 8.61
C GLU A 2 -5.22 -4.69 7.43
N SER A 3 -5.94 -3.58 7.59
CA SER A 3 -6.74 -2.99 6.52
C SER A 3 -5.91 -1.95 5.76
N PHE A 4 -5.86 -2.08 4.43
CA PHE A 4 -5.23 -1.12 3.54
C PHE A 4 -5.76 0.30 3.76
N TRP A 5 -7.08 0.47 3.71
CA TRP A 5 -7.72 1.79 3.83
C TRP A 5 -7.54 2.40 5.21
N SER A 6 -7.65 1.60 6.28
CA SER A 6 -7.44 2.11 7.64
C SER A 6 -6.00 2.55 7.86
N THR A 7 -5.04 1.90 7.19
CA THR A 7 -3.63 2.27 7.25
C THR A 7 -3.38 3.58 6.49
N MET A 8 -3.84 3.67 5.24
CA MET A 8 -3.71 4.88 4.43
C MET A 8 -4.37 6.08 5.12
N GLN A 9 -5.53 5.88 5.73
CA GLN A 9 -6.22 6.93 6.48
C GLN A 9 -5.31 7.50 7.58
N ARG A 10 -4.77 6.64 8.45
CA ARG A 10 -3.98 7.07 9.62
C ARG A 10 -2.60 7.60 9.29
N GLU A 11 -2.00 7.11 8.22
CA GLU A 11 -0.60 7.40 7.87
C GLU A 11 -0.46 8.50 6.82
N LEU A 12 -1.46 8.68 5.95
CA LEU A 12 -1.45 9.67 4.88
C LEU A 12 -2.59 10.69 5.03
N LEU A 13 -3.84 10.23 5.01
CA LEU A 13 -5.00 11.12 4.82
C LEU A 13 -5.23 12.04 6.02
N ASP A 14 -5.10 11.52 7.25
CA ASP A 14 -5.34 12.26 8.49
C ASP A 14 -4.14 13.16 8.88
N ARG A 15 -3.02 13.08 8.15
CA ARG A 15 -1.77 13.81 8.48
C ARG A 15 -1.64 15.17 7.82
N THR A 16 -2.38 15.39 6.73
CA THR A 16 -2.27 16.58 5.89
C THR A 16 -3.66 17.02 5.44
N SER A 17 -3.85 18.33 5.35
CA SER A 17 -5.01 18.91 4.67
C SER A 17 -4.71 19.04 3.18
N TRP A 18 -5.68 18.71 2.32
CA TRP A 18 -5.50 18.65 0.88
C TRP A 18 -6.26 19.79 0.20
N ASP A 19 -5.55 20.61 -0.57
CA ASP A 19 -6.11 21.76 -1.28
C ASP A 19 -6.87 21.35 -2.54
N SER A 20 -6.51 20.20 -3.13
CA SER A 20 -7.14 19.70 -4.34
C SER A 20 -7.17 18.18 -4.43
N ARG A 21 -8.11 17.67 -5.24
CA ARG A 21 -8.19 16.25 -5.57
C ARG A 21 -6.94 15.75 -6.30
N THR A 22 -6.32 16.57 -7.15
CA THR A 22 -5.10 16.21 -7.89
C THR A 22 -3.91 16.02 -6.95
N GLN A 23 -3.77 16.91 -5.96
CA GLN A 23 -2.74 16.79 -4.94
C GLN A 23 -2.93 15.51 -4.11
N LEU A 24 -4.16 15.26 -3.65
CA LEU A 24 -4.49 14.04 -2.92
C LEU A 24 -4.20 12.78 -3.75
N ALA A 25 -4.61 12.75 -5.02
CA ALA A 25 -4.36 11.61 -5.89
C ALA A 25 -2.86 11.34 -6.11
N SER A 26 -2.07 12.40 -6.27
CA SER A 26 -0.62 12.29 -6.41
C SER A 26 0.03 11.72 -5.15
N ALA A 27 -0.36 12.24 -3.97
CA ALA A 27 0.17 11.75 -2.71
C ALA A 27 -0.27 10.31 -2.40
N MET A 28 -1.49 9.92 -2.77
CA MET A 28 -1.94 8.53 -2.68
C MET A 28 -1.09 7.63 -3.59
N PHE A 29 -0.82 8.04 -4.83
CA PHE A 29 0.03 7.30 -5.75
C PHE A 29 1.45 7.14 -5.20
N GLU A 30 2.07 8.22 -4.74
CA GLU A 30 3.41 8.18 -4.14
C GLU A 30 3.46 7.33 -2.89
N TRP A 31 2.43 7.37 -2.06
CA TRP A 31 2.36 6.53 -0.87
C TRP A 31 2.17 5.05 -1.23
N ILE A 32 1.34 4.73 -2.22
CA ILE A 32 1.11 3.34 -2.66
C ILE A 32 2.36 2.77 -3.32
N GLU A 33 2.84 3.41 -4.39
CA GLU A 33 3.91 2.89 -5.24
C GLU A 33 5.30 3.19 -4.68
N GLY A 34 5.45 4.30 -3.96
CA GLY A 34 6.72 4.70 -3.35
C GLY A 34 6.96 4.09 -1.98
N PHE A 35 5.92 3.67 -1.26
CA PHE A 35 6.09 3.14 0.10
C PHE A 35 5.34 1.84 0.35
N TYR A 36 4.02 1.81 0.18
CA TYR A 36 3.18 0.69 0.58
C TYR A 36 3.58 -0.62 -0.13
N ASN A 37 3.47 -0.65 -1.46
CA ASN A 37 3.77 -1.83 -2.26
C ASN A 37 5.22 -2.31 -2.15
N PRO A 38 6.26 -1.45 -2.29
CA PRO A 38 7.63 -1.94 -2.27
C PRO A 38 8.21 -2.17 -0.88
N ARG A 39 7.77 -1.43 0.16
CA ARG A 39 8.51 -1.31 1.42
C ARG A 39 7.69 -1.64 2.68
N ARG A 40 6.37 -1.47 2.67
CA ARG A 40 5.58 -1.66 3.88
C ARG A 40 5.43 -3.14 4.18
N ARG A 41 5.91 -3.57 5.35
CA ARG A 41 5.81 -4.96 5.78
C ARG A 41 4.47 -5.25 6.45
N HIS A 42 3.90 -6.40 6.14
CA HIS A 42 2.65 -6.88 6.75
C HIS A 42 2.90 -8.15 7.55
N SER A 43 2.44 -8.16 8.80
CA SER A 43 2.50 -9.34 9.67
C SER A 43 1.77 -10.54 9.06
N SER A 44 0.71 -10.28 8.29
CA SER A 44 -0.09 -11.31 7.62
C SER A 44 0.60 -11.91 6.39
N LEU A 45 1.63 -11.24 5.85
CA LEU A 45 2.45 -11.70 4.72
C LEU A 45 3.79 -12.28 5.19
N GLY A 46 3.92 -12.67 6.47
CA GLY A 46 5.20 -13.13 7.01
C GLY A 46 6.23 -12.02 7.18
N ASN A 47 5.78 -10.78 7.43
CA ASN A 47 6.61 -9.59 7.56
C ASN A 47 7.34 -9.18 6.25
N LEU A 48 6.72 -9.50 5.12
CA LEU A 48 7.13 -9.09 3.77
C LEU A 48 6.29 -7.90 3.30
N SER A 49 6.83 -7.13 2.34
CA SER A 49 6.03 -6.18 1.57
C SER A 49 5.13 -6.85 0.55
N PRO A 50 4.07 -6.18 0.06
CA PRO A 50 3.23 -6.71 -1.01
C PRO A 50 4.05 -7.13 -2.23
N ALA A 51 4.98 -6.28 -2.69
CA ALA A 51 5.84 -6.58 -3.82
C ALA A 51 6.79 -7.75 -3.54
N GLU A 52 7.33 -7.87 -2.32
CA GLU A 52 8.16 -9.03 -1.93
C GLU A 52 7.32 -10.33 -1.92
N CYS A 53 6.10 -10.26 -1.40
CA CYS A 53 5.19 -11.41 -1.41
C CYS A 53 4.81 -11.83 -2.83
N GLU A 54 4.51 -10.89 -3.71
CA GLU A 54 4.23 -11.15 -5.14
C GLU A 54 5.46 -11.70 -5.87
N ALA A 55 6.67 -11.22 -5.56
CA ALA A 55 7.90 -11.72 -6.17
C ALA A 55 8.24 -13.16 -5.73
N LEU A 56 7.90 -13.52 -4.49
CA LEU A 56 8.07 -14.89 -3.98
C LEU A 56 6.93 -15.82 -4.44
N HIS A 57 5.75 -15.26 -4.73
CA HIS A 57 4.60 -15.97 -5.29
C HIS A 57 4.18 -15.35 -6.62
N PRO A 58 5.04 -15.37 -7.66
CA PRO A 58 4.75 -14.72 -8.93
C PRO A 58 3.57 -15.43 -9.58
N ALA A 59 2.40 -14.80 -9.55
CA ALA A 59 1.17 -15.24 -10.20
C ALA A 59 0.93 -16.76 -10.13
N ALA A 60 1.01 -17.35 -8.93
CA ALA A 60 0.53 -18.72 -8.69
C ALA A 60 -1.01 -18.81 -8.69
N GLU A 61 -1.69 -17.87 -9.39
CA GLU A 61 -3.15 -17.86 -9.58
C GLU A 61 -3.52 -17.05 -10.84
N ILE A 62 -2.97 -17.40 -12.01
CA ILE A 62 -3.73 -17.22 -13.28
C ILE A 62 -4.74 -18.37 -13.47
N ALA A 63 -4.90 -19.29 -12.51
CA ALA A 63 -5.80 -20.42 -12.63
C ALA A 63 -6.57 -20.72 -11.33
N ALA A 64 -7.78 -20.17 -11.24
CA ALA A 64 -8.95 -20.84 -10.66
C ALA A 64 -10.23 -20.30 -11.31
#